data_AF-A0A2N5YKR3-F1
#
_entry.id   AF-A0A2N5YKR3-F1
#
_cell.length_a   1.000
_cell.length_b   1.000
_cell.length_c   1.000
_cell.angle_alpha   90.00
_cell.angle_beta   90.00
_cell.angle_gamma   90.00
#
_symmetry.space_group_name_H-M   'P 1'
#
loop_
_entity.id
_entity.type
_entity.pdbx_description
1 polymer ?
#
loop_
_entity_poly.entity_id
_entity_poly.type
_entity_poly.pdbx_seq_one_letter_code
_entity_poly.pdbx_strand_id
1 'polypeptide(L)'
;MSKFLDSFAKYFYENFLSNSRKTCIVFPGRRSGLYFKHYLSAYTDKPMWSPAIFTINELVEKMSGKEANDNISLVLELYKVFRDKTGTAESFDDFLFWGEMLLGDFDDLDKYLVDAKQLFTNLANIKEIDIKFGLTDGIDTEALESFWSSLGKGESQHQKNFLELWTNLHDIYLAFKDVLSAKNMAYQGMLLREVAEDKMLIEKSESAFEKYLFVGFNALSKAEKEI
;
A
#
# COMPACT_ATOMS: atom_id res chain seq x y z
N MET A 1 2.88 24.89 26.21
CA MET A 1 2.65 23.48 25.85
C MET A 1 3.77 23.08 24.91
N SER A 2 4.67 22.17 25.28
CA SER A 2 5.75 21.74 24.39
C SER A 2 5.16 20.91 23.25
N LYS A 3 5.72 21.05 22.04
CA LYS A 3 5.29 20.25 20.89
C LYS A 3 5.69 18.79 21.12
N PHE A 4 4.89 17.84 20.66
CA PHE A 4 5.15 16.40 20.89
C PHE A 4 6.57 15.98 20.46
N LEU A 5 7.00 16.38 19.26
CA LEU A 5 8.34 16.04 18.74
C LEU A 5 9.48 16.69 19.51
N ASP A 6 9.24 17.84 20.14
CA ASP A 6 10.21 18.51 21.00
C ASP A 6 10.37 17.76 22.33
N SER A 7 9.25 17.39 22.96
CA SER A 7 9.25 16.51 24.14
C SER A 7 9.93 15.17 23.86
N PHE A 8 9.68 14.57 22.69
CA PHE A 8 10.33 13.33 22.29
C PHE A 8 11.83 13.52 22.01
N ALA A 9 12.24 14.62 21.38
CA ALA A 9 13.66 14.92 21.18
C ALA A 9 14.43 15.05 22.50
N LYS A 10 13.83 15.72 23.49
CA LYS A 10 14.39 15.79 24.84
C LYS A 10 14.50 14.39 25.48
N TYR A 11 13.43 13.60 25.43
CA TYR A 11 13.43 12.23 25.94
C TYR A 11 14.50 11.37 25.27
N PHE A 12 14.62 11.45 23.95
CA PHE A 12 15.63 10.73 23.18
C PHE A 12 17.04 11.13 23.60
N TYR A 13 17.30 12.43 23.75
CA TYR A 13 18.59 12.95 24.21
C TYR A 13 18.95 12.43 25.61
N GLU A 14 18.01 12.46 26.56
CA GLU A 14 18.26 12.03 27.94
C GLU A 14 18.48 10.51 28.08
N ASN A 15 17.87 9.69 27.22
CA ASN A 15 17.81 8.23 27.41
C ASN A 15 18.59 7.41 26.36
N PHE A 16 18.85 7.96 25.17
CA PHE A 16 19.39 7.20 24.03
C PHE A 16 20.62 7.82 23.37
N LEU A 17 21.15 8.94 23.89
CA LEU A 17 22.30 9.63 23.31
C LEU A 17 23.52 8.72 23.11
N SER A 18 23.87 7.93 24.13
CA SER A 18 25.01 7.01 24.12
C SER A 18 24.86 5.87 23.10
N ASN A 19 23.63 5.47 22.78
CA ASN A 19 23.33 4.40 21.83
C ASN A 19 22.67 4.89 20.52
N SER A 20 22.82 6.17 20.22
CA SER A 20 22.22 6.81 19.05
C SER A 20 22.50 6.09 17.74
N ARG A 21 23.75 5.65 17.50
CA ARG A 21 24.14 4.91 16.28
C ARG A 21 23.40 3.58 16.09
N LYS A 22 23.00 2.92 17.17
CA LYS A 22 22.36 1.60 17.16
C LYS A 22 20.84 1.71 17.36
N THR A 23 20.31 2.93 17.38
CA THR A 23 18.87 3.20 17.50
C THR A 23 18.31 3.67 16.16
N CYS A 24 17.25 3.01 15.74
CA CYS A 24 16.42 3.37 14.61
C CYS A 24 15.15 4.05 15.13
N ILE A 25 14.78 5.18 14.54
CA ILE A 25 13.53 5.88 14.82
C ILE A 25 12.67 5.81 13.58
N VAL A 26 11.44 5.32 13.74
CA VAL A 26 10.48 5.16 12.67
C VAL A 26 9.35 6.16 12.87
N PHE A 27 9.08 6.97 11.85
CA PHE A 27 8.00 7.96 11.83
C PHE A 27 6.95 7.62 10.78
N PRO A 28 5.71 8.10 10.91
CA PRO A 28 4.69 7.96 9.87
C PRO A 28 5.00 8.78 8.60
N GLY A 29 5.92 9.74 8.66
CA GLY A 29 6.27 10.55 7.50
C GLY A 29 7.56 11.35 7.66
N ARG A 30 8.16 11.71 6.52
CA ARG A 30 9.48 12.40 6.44
C ARG A 30 9.53 13.72 7.21
N ARG A 31 8.42 14.46 7.25
CA ARG A 31 8.34 15.75 7.96
C ARG A 31 8.63 15.60 9.45
N SER A 32 8.10 14.55 10.09
CA SER A 32 8.32 14.31 11.53
C SER A 32 9.79 14.06 11.84
N GLY A 33 10.49 13.30 10.99
CA GLY A 33 11.93 13.08 11.09
C GLY A 33 12.75 14.36 10.95
N LEU A 34 12.38 15.25 10.02
CA LEU A 34 13.02 16.56 9.85
C LEU A 34 12.85 17.45 11.09
N TYR A 35 11.63 17.57 11.61
CA TYR A 35 11.38 18.35 12.82
C TYR A 35 12.06 17.75 14.05
N PHE A 36 12.08 16.42 14.18
CA PHE A 36 12.82 15.75 15.25
C PHE A 36 14.31 16.09 15.20
N LYS A 37 14.96 16.02 14.03
CA LYS A 37 16.37 16.41 13.87
C LYS A 37 16.60 17.87 14.29
N HIS A 38 15.70 18.77 13.90
CA HIS A 38 15.77 20.17 14.29
C HIS A 38 15.68 20.33 15.82
N TYR A 39 14.71 19.71 16.49
CA TYR A 39 14.58 19.78 17.95
C TYR A 39 15.77 19.12 18.66
N LEU A 40 16.22 17.96 18.19
CA LEU A 40 17.38 17.28 18.76
C LEU A 40 18.63 18.15 18.70
N SER A 41 18.84 18.88 17.60
CA SER A 41 19.99 19.79 17.47
C SER A 41 20.03 20.90 18.52
N ALA A 42 18.87 21.32 19.05
CA ALA A 42 18.78 22.33 20.10
C ALA A 42 19.17 21.80 21.49
N TYR A 43 19.19 20.47 21.68
CA TYR A 43 19.61 19.82 22.94
C TYR A 43 21.08 19.35 22.91
N THR A 44 21.73 19.40 21.74
CA THR A 44 23.08 18.84 21.55
C THR A 44 24.13 19.94 21.47
N ASP A 45 24.94 20.09 22.53
CA ASP A 45 26.03 21.07 22.57
C ASP A 45 27.35 20.56 21.96
N LYS A 46 27.41 19.27 21.60
CA LYS A 46 28.59 18.61 21.03
C LYS A 46 28.20 17.80 19.79
N PRO A 47 29.11 17.65 18.81
CA PRO A 47 28.89 16.75 17.69
C PRO A 47 28.55 15.34 18.19
N MET A 48 27.42 14.81 17.73
CA MET A 48 26.97 13.46 18.04
C MET A 48 26.60 12.72 16.76
N TRP A 49 26.46 11.40 16.88
CA TRP A 49 25.95 10.59 15.78
C TRP A 49 24.43 10.66 15.74
N SER A 50 23.89 11.03 14.59
CA SER A 50 22.44 11.02 14.40
C SER A 50 21.93 9.57 14.41
N PRO A 51 20.81 9.27 15.09
CA PRO A 51 20.16 7.97 14.93
C PRO A 51 19.72 7.75 13.49
N ALA A 52 19.55 6.50 13.11
CA ALA A 52 18.89 6.19 11.85
C ALA A 52 17.42 6.62 11.96
N ILE A 53 16.93 7.32 10.94
CA ILE A 53 15.56 7.83 10.91
C ILE A 53 14.96 7.41 9.58
N PHE A 54 13.88 6.64 9.65
CA PHE A 54 13.13 6.17 8.50
C PHE A 54 11.65 6.51 8.64
N THR A 55 10.95 6.59 7.52
CA THR A 55 9.52 6.30 7.52
C THR A 55 9.28 4.80 7.61
N ILE A 56 8.06 4.38 7.94
CA ILE A 56 7.70 2.96 7.88
C ILE A 56 7.91 2.39 6.47
N ASN A 57 7.56 3.14 5.43
CA ASN A 57 7.77 2.73 4.05
C ASN A 57 9.26 2.54 3.73
N GLU A 58 10.11 3.50 4.11
CA GLU A 58 11.57 3.42 3.89
C GLU A 58 12.20 2.25 4.67
N LEU A 59 11.69 1.96 5.87
CA LEU A 59 12.12 0.81 6.64
C LEU A 59 11.77 -0.49 5.91
N VAL A 60 10.55 -0.61 5.40
CA VAL A 60 10.05 -1.78 4.67
C VAL A 60 10.79 -1.98 3.35
N GLU A 61 11.06 -0.92 2.60
CA GLU A 61 11.91 -0.96 1.39
C GLU A 61 13.31 -1.48 1.73
N LYS A 62 13.91 -0.98 2.82
CA LYS A 62 15.21 -1.44 3.30
C LYS A 62 15.20 -2.92 3.73
N MET A 63 14.12 -3.38 4.36
CA MET A 63 13.97 -4.77 4.81
C MET A 63 13.79 -5.73 3.64
N SER A 64 12.91 -5.39 2.71
CA SER A 64 12.63 -6.18 1.48
C SER A 64 13.77 -6.12 0.47
N GLY A 65 14.59 -5.07 0.49
CA GLY A 65 15.62 -4.82 -0.52
C GLY A 65 15.04 -4.38 -1.87
N LYS A 66 13.78 -3.94 -1.88
CA LYS A 66 13.04 -3.46 -3.06
C LYS A 66 12.54 -2.04 -2.80
N GLU A 67 12.29 -1.30 -3.87
CA GLU A 67 11.70 0.04 -3.80
C GLU A 67 10.32 0.02 -4.46
N ALA A 68 9.39 0.84 -3.96
CA ALA A 68 8.11 1.00 -4.63
C ALA A 68 8.27 1.77 -5.94
N ASN A 69 7.63 1.29 -7.01
CA ASN A 69 7.65 1.96 -8.32
C ASN A 69 6.63 3.10 -8.41
N ASP A 70 6.81 3.95 -9.42
CA ASP A 70 5.87 5.02 -9.70
C ASP A 70 4.51 4.48 -10.15
N ASN A 71 3.47 5.24 -9.83
CA ASN A 71 2.08 4.86 -10.07
C ASN A 71 1.79 4.59 -11.56
N ILE A 72 2.29 5.44 -12.46
CA ILE A 72 2.01 5.31 -13.90
C ILE A 72 2.59 4.01 -14.44
N SER A 73 3.82 3.66 -14.07
CA SER A 73 4.44 2.38 -14.44
C SER A 73 3.65 1.19 -13.93
N LEU A 74 3.17 1.24 -12.68
CA LEU A 74 2.36 0.18 -12.09
C LEU A 74 1.01 0.02 -12.81
N VAL A 75 0.32 1.12 -13.09
CA VAL A 75 -0.96 1.12 -13.82
C VAL A 75 -0.78 0.63 -15.26
N LEU A 76 0.33 0.96 -15.90
CA LEU A 76 0.65 0.45 -17.25
C LEU A 76 0.87 -1.06 -17.27
N GLU A 77 1.52 -1.63 -16.24
CA GLU A 77 1.64 -3.08 -16.10
C GLU A 77 0.29 -3.73 -15.76
N LEU A 78 -0.51 -3.10 -14.90
CA LEU A 78 -1.85 -3.55 -14.57
C LEU A 78 -2.76 -3.58 -15.80
N TYR A 79 -2.69 -2.55 -16.66
CA TYR A 79 -3.44 -2.49 -17.91
C TYR A 79 -3.13 -3.65 -18.84
N LYS A 80 -1.85 -4.04 -18.98
CA LYS A 80 -1.45 -5.19 -19.80
C LYS A 80 -2.08 -6.48 -19.27
N VAL A 81 -1.97 -6.71 -17.97
CA VAL A 81 -2.57 -7.88 -17.31
C VAL A 81 -4.08 -7.88 -17.46
N PHE A 82 -4.71 -6.73 -17.26
CA PHE A 82 -6.16 -6.56 -17.39
C PHE A 82 -6.61 -6.89 -18.82
N ARG A 83 -5.95 -6.33 -19.83
CA ARG A 83 -6.27 -6.59 -21.24
C ARG A 83 -6.10 -8.06 -21.61
N ASP A 84 -5.03 -8.70 -21.14
CA ASP A 84 -4.76 -10.11 -21.43
C ASP A 84 -5.79 -11.04 -20.77
N LYS A 85 -6.30 -10.68 -19.58
CA LYS A 85 -7.33 -11.46 -18.86
C LYS A 85 -8.75 -11.23 -19.36
N THR A 86 -9.06 -10.02 -19.81
CA THR A 86 -10.45 -9.62 -20.13
C THR A 86 -10.71 -9.57 -21.64
N GLY A 87 -9.66 -9.45 -22.46
CA GLY A 87 -9.79 -9.22 -23.90
C GLY A 87 -10.38 -7.85 -24.25
N THR A 88 -10.36 -6.88 -23.32
CA THR A 88 -10.89 -5.53 -23.58
C THR A 88 -10.17 -4.86 -24.75
N ALA A 89 -10.91 -4.06 -25.52
CA ALA A 89 -10.37 -3.20 -26.57
C ALA A 89 -10.14 -1.75 -26.09
N GLU A 90 -10.37 -1.50 -24.80
CA GLU A 90 -10.20 -0.19 -24.15
C GLU A 90 -8.77 0.32 -24.30
N SER A 91 -8.62 1.63 -24.52
CA SER A 91 -7.31 2.28 -24.60
C SER A 91 -6.69 2.44 -23.20
N PHE A 92 -5.37 2.64 -23.13
CA PHE A 92 -4.73 2.93 -21.84
C PHE A 92 -5.25 4.23 -21.21
N ASP A 93 -5.54 5.25 -22.03
CA ASP A 93 -6.01 6.55 -21.54
C ASP A 93 -7.37 6.44 -20.86
N ASP A 94 -8.27 5.61 -21.40
CA ASP A 94 -9.58 5.32 -20.80
C ASP A 94 -9.43 4.48 -19.52
N PHE A 95 -8.51 3.50 -19.53
CA PHE A 95 -8.26 2.64 -18.38
C PHE A 95 -7.57 3.37 -17.22
N LEU A 96 -6.79 4.43 -17.49
CA LEU A 96 -5.88 5.04 -16.50
C LEU A 96 -6.58 5.39 -15.17
N PHE A 97 -7.75 6.03 -15.23
CA PHE A 97 -8.51 6.41 -14.04
C PHE A 97 -8.93 5.19 -13.21
N TRP A 98 -9.44 4.16 -13.87
CA TRP A 98 -9.86 2.92 -13.22
C TRP A 98 -8.68 2.07 -12.75
N GLY A 99 -7.59 2.06 -13.52
CA GLY A 99 -6.35 1.40 -13.16
C GLY A 99 -5.74 1.97 -11.89
N GLU A 100 -5.77 3.30 -11.71
CA GLU A 100 -5.36 3.94 -10.46
C GLU A 100 -6.24 3.53 -9.28
N MET A 101 -7.56 3.48 -9.47
CA MET A 101 -8.49 3.04 -8.43
C MET A 101 -8.24 1.57 -8.05
N LEU A 102 -8.12 0.69 -9.04
CA LEU A 102 -7.88 -0.74 -8.86
C LEU A 102 -6.52 -1.01 -8.20
N LEU A 103 -5.48 -0.26 -8.59
CA LEU A 103 -4.19 -0.33 -7.93
C LEU A 103 -4.28 0.11 -6.48
N GLY A 104 -5.04 1.16 -6.18
CA GLY A 104 -5.34 1.60 -4.82
C GLY A 104 -6.03 0.51 -3.99
N ASP A 105 -7.02 -0.17 -4.56
CA ASP A 105 -7.71 -1.28 -3.90
C ASP A 105 -6.75 -2.44 -3.60
N PHE A 106 -5.85 -2.78 -4.54
CA PHE A 106 -4.83 -3.82 -4.32
C PHE A 106 -3.80 -3.41 -3.26
N ASP A 107 -3.41 -2.15 -3.24
CA ASP A 107 -2.50 -1.58 -2.26
C ASP A 107 -3.10 -1.64 -0.85
N ASP A 108 -4.36 -1.26 -0.68
CA ASP A 108 -5.07 -1.35 0.60
C ASP A 108 -5.32 -2.80 1.02
N LEU A 109 -5.71 -3.68 0.09
CA LEU A 109 -5.87 -5.11 0.34
C LEU A 109 -4.60 -5.69 0.98
N ASP A 110 -3.44 -5.33 0.45
CA ASP A 110 -2.15 -5.79 0.96
C ASP A 110 -1.76 -5.14 2.29
N LYS A 111 -1.91 -3.82 2.43
CA LYS A 111 -1.67 -3.11 3.71
C LYS A 111 -2.48 -3.69 4.87
N TYR A 112 -3.71 -4.12 4.61
CA TYR A 112 -4.61 -4.67 5.63
C TYR A 112 -4.60 -6.19 5.74
N LEU A 113 -3.64 -6.86 5.08
CA LEU A 113 -3.48 -8.32 5.09
C LEU A 113 -4.79 -9.07 4.81
N VAL A 114 -5.60 -8.54 3.89
CA VAL A 114 -6.92 -9.10 3.56
C VAL A 114 -6.73 -10.35 2.70
N ASP A 115 -7.56 -11.37 2.92
CA ASP A 115 -7.64 -12.52 2.00
C ASP A 115 -8.31 -12.06 0.70
N ALA A 116 -7.51 -11.89 -0.35
CA ALA A 116 -7.97 -11.43 -1.66
C ALA A 116 -9.05 -12.35 -2.23
N LYS A 117 -8.87 -13.68 -2.11
CA LYS A 117 -9.81 -14.66 -2.65
C LYS A 117 -11.15 -14.53 -1.96
N GLN A 118 -11.15 -14.46 -0.63
CA GLN A 118 -12.38 -14.31 0.14
C GLN A 118 -13.07 -12.98 -0.18
N LEU A 119 -12.32 -11.88 -0.24
CA LEU A 119 -12.85 -10.55 -0.55
C LEU A 119 -13.52 -10.51 -1.92
N PHE A 120 -12.79 -10.91 -2.97
CA PHE A 120 -13.31 -10.86 -4.34
C PHE A 120 -14.46 -11.86 -4.56
N THR A 121 -14.43 -13.03 -3.92
CA THR A 121 -15.56 -13.98 -3.95
C THR A 121 -16.80 -13.35 -3.30
N ASN A 122 -16.65 -12.71 -2.14
CA ASN A 122 -17.77 -12.05 -1.46
C ASN A 122 -18.32 -10.88 -2.28
N LEU A 123 -17.46 -10.06 -2.87
CA LEU A 123 -17.88 -8.96 -3.74
C LEU A 123 -18.64 -9.48 -4.98
N ALA A 124 -18.13 -10.51 -5.64
CA ALA A 124 -18.80 -11.14 -6.77
C ALA A 124 -20.20 -11.67 -6.38
N ASN A 125 -20.31 -12.33 -5.23
CA ASN A 125 -21.59 -12.85 -4.72
C ASN A 125 -22.59 -11.71 -4.41
N ILE A 126 -22.14 -10.63 -3.77
CA ILE A 126 -22.99 -9.46 -3.48
C ILE A 126 -23.50 -8.86 -4.79
N LYS A 127 -22.61 -8.67 -5.78
CA LYS A 127 -22.98 -8.17 -7.09
C LYS A 127 -23.94 -9.09 -7.84
N GLU A 128 -23.79 -10.40 -7.71
CA GLU A 128 -24.74 -11.36 -8.27
C GLU A 128 -26.14 -11.22 -7.64
N ILE A 129 -26.22 -10.99 -6.33
CA ILE A 129 -27.48 -10.73 -5.62
C ILE A 129 -28.10 -9.41 -6.08
N ASP A 130 -27.33 -8.32 -6.13
CA ASP A 130 -27.82 -7.01 -6.57
C ASP A 130 -28.48 -7.09 -7.95
N ILE A 131 -27.83 -7.78 -8.90
CA ILE A 131 -28.34 -8.00 -10.25
C ILE A 131 -29.60 -8.88 -10.24
N LYS A 132 -29.58 -10.01 -9.51
CA LYS A 132 -30.70 -10.96 -9.48
C LYS A 132 -31.97 -10.37 -8.90
N PHE A 133 -31.85 -9.45 -7.95
CA PHE A 133 -32.99 -8.86 -7.24
C PHE A 133 -33.31 -7.42 -7.67
N GLY A 134 -32.58 -6.87 -8.66
CA GLY A 134 -32.82 -5.52 -9.16
C GLY A 134 -32.61 -4.43 -8.10
N LEU A 135 -31.76 -4.68 -7.10
CA LEU A 135 -31.53 -3.79 -5.96
C LEU A 135 -30.54 -2.65 -6.29
N THR A 136 -30.45 -2.25 -7.55
CA THR A 136 -29.52 -1.21 -8.02
C THR A 136 -29.95 0.22 -7.65
N ASP A 137 -31.10 0.38 -7.01
CA ASP A 137 -31.59 1.68 -6.53
C ASP A 137 -30.66 2.26 -5.44
N GLY A 138 -29.81 3.22 -5.80
CA GLY A 138 -28.99 4.00 -4.88
C GLY A 138 -27.49 3.73 -4.90
N ILE A 139 -27.00 2.84 -5.77
CA ILE A 139 -25.58 2.86 -6.18
C ILE A 139 -25.46 4.08 -7.11
N ASP A 140 -24.39 4.87 -6.99
CA ASP A 140 -24.11 5.96 -7.93
C ASP A 140 -23.82 5.35 -9.31
N THR A 141 -24.91 5.09 -10.03
CA THR A 141 -24.91 4.33 -11.26
C THR A 141 -24.29 5.15 -12.38
N GLU A 142 -24.23 6.48 -12.32
CA GLU A 142 -23.70 7.29 -13.41
C GLU A 142 -22.21 7.05 -13.67
N ALA A 143 -21.37 6.98 -12.63
CA ALA A 143 -19.94 6.71 -12.79
C ALA A 143 -19.66 5.27 -13.25
N LEU A 144 -20.45 4.32 -12.74
CA LEU A 144 -20.39 2.92 -13.15
C LEU A 144 -20.89 2.78 -14.60
N GLU A 145 -22.08 3.27 -14.92
CA GLU A 145 -22.70 3.24 -16.25
C GLU A 145 -21.85 3.96 -17.30
N SER A 146 -21.21 5.08 -16.96
CA SER A 146 -20.28 5.76 -17.87
C SER A 146 -19.10 4.86 -18.24
N PHE A 147 -18.47 4.21 -17.25
CA PHE A 147 -17.41 3.22 -17.46
C PHE A 147 -17.89 1.98 -18.24
N TRP A 148 -19.10 1.51 -17.99
CA TRP A 148 -19.63 0.33 -18.68
C TRP A 148 -20.13 0.65 -20.09
N SER A 149 -20.53 1.89 -20.34
CA SER A 149 -20.87 2.39 -21.67
C SER A 149 -19.65 2.48 -22.58
N SER A 150 -18.48 2.85 -22.03
CA SER A 150 -17.20 2.87 -22.78
C SER A 150 -16.67 1.47 -23.09
N LEU A 151 -17.04 0.45 -22.29
CA LEU A 151 -16.72 -0.96 -22.54
C LEU A 151 -17.60 -1.62 -23.62
N GLY A 152 -18.55 -0.88 -24.21
CA GLY A 152 -19.13 -1.12 -25.52
C GLY A 152 -19.76 -2.51 -25.74
N LYS A 153 -20.99 -2.75 -25.24
CA LYS A 153 -21.94 -3.78 -25.74
C LYS A 153 -23.25 -3.84 -24.93
N GLY A 154 -24.34 -3.32 -25.52
CA GLY A 154 -25.79 -3.44 -25.19
C GLY A 154 -26.25 -3.95 -23.80
N GLU A 155 -27.28 -3.31 -23.24
CA GLU A 155 -27.83 -3.47 -21.86
C GLU A 155 -27.86 -4.90 -21.26
N SER A 156 -28.16 -5.94 -22.04
CA SER A 156 -28.20 -7.33 -21.56
C SER A 156 -26.86 -8.08 -21.55
N GLN A 157 -25.90 -7.66 -22.37
CA GLN A 157 -24.55 -8.23 -22.42
C GLN A 157 -23.64 -7.58 -21.38
N HIS A 158 -23.89 -6.32 -21.02
CA HIS A 158 -23.19 -5.60 -19.95
C HIS A 158 -23.26 -6.34 -18.61
N GLN A 159 -24.41 -6.92 -18.24
CA GLN A 159 -24.57 -7.63 -16.96
C GLN A 159 -23.75 -8.92 -16.86
N LYS A 160 -23.58 -9.66 -17.96
CA LYS A 160 -22.75 -10.88 -17.99
C LYS A 160 -21.26 -10.54 -17.97
N ASN A 161 -20.86 -9.56 -18.77
CA ASN A 161 -19.48 -9.08 -18.78
C ASN A 161 -19.10 -8.47 -17.42
N PHE A 162 -20.04 -7.82 -16.73
CA PHE A 162 -19.88 -7.31 -15.37
C PHE A 162 -19.54 -8.42 -14.39
N LEU A 163 -20.33 -9.50 -14.34
CA LEU A 163 -20.07 -10.62 -13.42
C LEU A 163 -18.75 -11.34 -13.74
N GLU A 164 -18.41 -11.46 -15.03
CA GLU A 164 -17.13 -12.03 -15.48
C GLU A 164 -15.92 -11.19 -15.04
N LEU A 165 -16.02 -9.86 -15.03
CA LEU A 165 -14.94 -9.00 -14.53
C LEU A 165 -14.73 -9.14 -13.02
N TRP A 166 -15.81 -9.13 -12.24
CA TRP A 166 -15.73 -9.30 -10.78
C TRP A 166 -15.22 -10.69 -10.38
N THR A 167 -15.58 -11.72 -11.15
CA THR A 167 -15.04 -13.09 -10.92
C THR A 167 -13.56 -13.21 -11.30
N ASN A 168 -13.08 -12.41 -12.26
CA ASN A 168 -11.68 -12.40 -12.68
C ASN A 168 -10.76 -11.49 -11.86
N LEU A 169 -11.28 -10.62 -10.98
CA LEU A 169 -10.46 -9.68 -10.19
C LEU A 169 -9.36 -10.36 -9.36
N HIS A 170 -9.69 -11.50 -8.75
CA HIS A 170 -8.70 -12.29 -8.01
C HIS A 170 -7.56 -12.78 -8.91
N ASP A 171 -7.89 -13.25 -10.11
CA ASP A 171 -6.91 -13.76 -11.06
C ASP A 171 -6.08 -12.63 -11.68
N ILE A 172 -6.68 -11.44 -11.86
CA ILE A 172 -5.97 -10.22 -12.27
C ILE A 172 -4.99 -9.80 -11.17
N TYR A 173 -5.42 -9.76 -9.91
CA TYR A 173 -4.56 -9.44 -8.76
C TYR A 173 -3.35 -10.38 -8.67
N LEU A 174 -3.57 -11.70 -8.77
CA LEU A 174 -2.48 -12.68 -8.74
C LEU A 174 -1.54 -12.51 -9.93
N ALA A 175 -2.07 -12.43 -11.15
CA ALA A 175 -1.25 -12.26 -12.35
C ALA A 175 -0.46 -10.95 -12.33
N PHE A 176 -1.05 -9.88 -11.78
CA PHE A 176 -0.37 -8.60 -11.61
C PHE A 176 0.82 -8.73 -10.66
N LYS A 177 0.64 -9.36 -9.49
CA LYS A 177 1.75 -9.61 -8.55
C LYS A 177 2.85 -10.47 -9.14
N ASP A 178 2.51 -11.47 -9.95
CA ASP A 178 3.49 -12.31 -10.65
C ASP A 178 4.31 -11.49 -11.65
N VAL A 179 3.64 -10.64 -12.46
CA VAL A 179 4.30 -9.75 -13.43
C VAL A 179 5.22 -8.75 -12.73
N LEU A 180 4.76 -8.14 -11.64
CA LEU A 180 5.57 -7.20 -10.86
C LEU A 180 6.80 -7.90 -10.26
N SER A 181 6.62 -9.07 -9.65
CA SER A 181 7.71 -9.87 -9.08
C SER A 181 8.75 -10.24 -10.14
N ALA A 182 8.31 -10.68 -11.33
CA ALA A 182 9.20 -11.01 -12.44
C ALA A 182 10.00 -9.81 -12.96
N LYS A 183 9.46 -8.60 -12.82
CA LYS A 183 10.10 -7.34 -13.22
C LYS A 183 10.87 -6.65 -12.09
N ASN A 184 10.93 -7.26 -10.91
CA ASN A 184 11.47 -6.65 -9.70
C ASN A 184 10.82 -5.29 -9.40
N MET A 185 9.50 -5.22 -9.63
CA MET A 185 8.66 -4.07 -9.33
C MET A 185 7.76 -4.37 -8.13
N ALA A 186 7.32 -3.33 -7.42
CA ALA A 186 6.35 -3.45 -6.35
C ALA A 186 5.59 -2.14 -6.11
N TYR A 187 4.37 -2.24 -5.57
CA TYR A 187 3.69 -1.13 -4.91
C TYR A 187 3.87 -1.23 -3.39
N GLN A 188 3.55 -0.17 -2.66
CA GLN A 188 3.88 -0.05 -1.24
C GLN A 188 3.23 -1.16 -0.38
N GLY A 189 1.95 -1.44 -0.62
CA GLY A 189 1.19 -2.48 0.07
C GLY A 189 1.78 -3.86 -0.14
N MET A 190 2.24 -4.17 -1.36
CA MET A 190 2.89 -5.45 -1.67
C MET A 190 4.15 -5.64 -0.82
N LEU A 191 4.98 -4.60 -0.69
CA LEU A 191 6.19 -4.66 0.15
C LEU A 191 5.85 -4.78 1.64
N LEU A 192 4.83 -4.05 2.10
CA LEU A 192 4.35 -4.13 3.48
C LEU A 192 3.87 -5.54 3.82
N ARG A 193 3.06 -6.16 2.95
CA ARG A 193 2.61 -7.54 3.13
C ARG A 193 3.79 -8.51 3.10
N GLU A 194 4.71 -8.38 2.14
CA GLU A 194 5.89 -9.25 2.01
C GLU A 194 6.72 -9.26 3.30
N VAL A 195 7.02 -8.08 3.86
CA VAL A 195 7.78 -7.97 5.11
C VAL A 195 6.99 -8.46 6.32
N ALA A 196 5.68 -8.19 6.39
CA ALA A 196 4.84 -8.65 7.48
C ALA A 196 4.68 -10.19 7.52
N GLU A 197 4.66 -10.84 6.35
CA GLU A 197 4.50 -12.29 6.22
C GLU A 197 5.84 -13.05 6.32
N ASP A 198 6.97 -12.43 5.95
CA ASP A 198 8.31 -13.04 6.01
C ASP A 198 9.10 -12.66 7.27
N LYS A 199 9.06 -13.56 8.26
CA LYS A 199 9.81 -13.41 9.52
C LYS A 199 11.32 -13.30 9.33
N MET A 200 11.90 -13.90 8.28
CA MET A 200 13.34 -13.81 8.06
C MET A 200 13.78 -12.39 7.70
N LEU A 201 12.92 -11.63 6.99
CA LEU A 201 13.20 -10.23 6.68
C LEU A 201 13.17 -9.37 7.95
N ILE A 202 12.28 -9.68 8.89
CA ILE A 202 12.21 -9.04 10.20
C ILE A 202 13.48 -9.35 11.01
N GLU A 203 13.83 -10.62 11.17
CA GLU A 203 15.03 -11.05 11.91
C GLU A 203 16.32 -10.46 11.32
N LYS A 204 16.43 -10.38 10.00
CA LYS A 204 17.56 -9.73 9.34
C LYS A 204 17.63 -8.24 9.66
N SER A 205 16.49 -7.56 9.75
CA SER A 205 16.40 -6.15 10.18
C SER A 205 16.86 -5.97 11.62
N GLU A 206 16.43 -6.83 12.54
CA GLU A 206 16.83 -6.77 13.97
C GLU A 206 18.35 -6.80 14.16
N SER A 207 19.10 -7.40 13.23
CA SER A 207 20.57 -7.37 13.27
C SER A 207 21.20 -6.01 12.94
N ALA A 208 20.46 -5.11 12.28
CA ALA A 208 20.96 -3.81 11.82
C ALA A 208 20.92 -2.73 12.93
N PHE A 209 19.96 -2.81 13.85
CA PHE A 209 19.80 -1.87 14.95
C PHE A 209 19.39 -2.59 16.24
N GLU A 210 19.95 -2.17 17.37
CA GLU A 210 19.61 -2.77 18.68
C GLU A 210 18.24 -2.33 19.19
N LYS A 211 17.75 -1.16 18.75
CA LYS A 211 16.46 -0.62 19.17
C LYS A 211 15.74 0.09 18.04
N TYR A 212 14.43 -0.15 17.96
CA TYR A 212 13.51 0.53 17.09
C TYR A 212 12.51 1.35 17.93
N LEU A 213 12.35 2.62 17.60
CA LEU A 213 11.43 3.54 18.26
C LEU A 213 10.39 4.01 17.25
N PHE A 214 9.16 3.50 17.35
CA PHE A 214 8.03 3.93 16.52
C PHE A 214 7.32 5.11 17.18
N VAL A 215 7.22 6.25 16.47
CA VAL A 215 6.83 7.52 17.08
C VAL A 215 5.79 8.26 16.25
N GLY A 216 4.66 8.58 16.89
CA GLY A 216 3.62 9.43 16.28
C GLY A 216 2.66 8.71 15.34
N PHE A 217 2.60 7.37 15.39
CA PHE A 217 1.59 6.58 14.68
C PHE A 217 0.24 6.64 15.42
N ASN A 218 -0.86 6.73 14.66
CA ASN A 218 -2.23 6.79 15.21
C ASN A 218 -3.09 5.62 14.72
N ALA A 219 -3.12 5.37 13.41
CA ALA A 219 -3.86 4.29 12.79
C ALA A 219 -2.92 3.48 11.90
N LEU A 220 -2.28 2.46 12.49
CA LEU A 220 -1.48 1.49 11.75
C LEU A 220 -2.41 0.54 10.99
N SER A 221 -2.07 0.28 9.73
CA SER A 221 -2.59 -0.85 8.96
C SER A 221 -2.24 -2.18 9.62
N LYS A 222 -2.81 -3.30 9.16
CA LYS A 222 -2.50 -4.60 9.78
C LYS A 222 -1.07 -5.03 9.50
N ALA A 223 -0.57 -4.83 8.28
CA ALA A 223 0.81 -5.13 7.94
C ALA A 223 1.79 -4.32 8.81
N GLU A 224 1.56 -3.02 8.99
CA GLU A 224 2.41 -2.18 9.86
C GLU A 224 2.33 -2.53 11.35
N LYS A 225 1.32 -3.29 11.80
CA LYS A 225 1.23 -3.77 13.19
C LYS A 225 1.99 -5.07 13.42
N GLU A 226 2.10 -5.91 12.39
CA GLU A 226 2.87 -7.14 12.44
C GLU A 226 4.38 -6.89 12.35
N ILE A 227 4.77 -5.78 11.71
CA ILE A 227 6.14 -5.27 11.59
C ILE A 227 6.54 -4.48 12.84
#